data_AF-A0A2M8GLX6-F1
#
_entry.id   AF-A0A2M8GLX6-F1
#
_cell.length_a   1.000
_cell.length_b   1.000
_cell.length_c   1.000
_cell.angle_alpha   90.00
_cell.angle_beta   90.00
_cell.angle_gamma   90.00
#
_symmetry.space_group_name_H-M   'P 1'
#
loop_
_entity.id
_entity.type
_entity.pdbx_description
1 polymer ?
#
loop_
_entity_poly.entity_id
_entity_poly.type
_entity_poly.pdbx_seq_one_letter_code
_entity_poly.pdbx_strand_id
1 'polypeptide(L)'
;MSFFGKKPSRLTQIIILGLTLRLILLFLDFGFDVNNHIVWAKEAIKYGLPGFYERAQVERFTTTYPNYPPLAIFLFIIAYGLYQFVFKATWRVNLWLPLFPSKLVIFLEKRQALAGFMKLPAVFFDLALVVLIYRWIRMKKDKNNIFGPLAAVSFILFNPGFFYNSSYFGQIESIPLFFILLSLYLLFFSKMHERHLQQALPFLLVVGLKDKKFLKAFFYFSLVYFINIYHNWPVPKIIFLENFVNSPMVVNGVIIVSLIVYSWLVANYYADKKTSPSFC
;
A
#
# COMPACT_ATOMS: atom_id res chain seq x y z
N MET A 1 37.22 4.67 10.92
CA MET A 1 36.29 5.30 9.95
C MET A 1 36.28 4.45 8.69
N SER A 2 35.42 3.41 8.60
CA SER A 2 35.24 2.62 7.37
C SER A 2 33.75 2.39 7.10
N PHE A 3 33.07 3.46 6.71
CA PHE A 3 31.63 3.43 6.38
C PHE A 3 31.31 2.66 5.07
N PHE A 4 32.33 2.11 4.39
CA PHE A 4 32.22 1.42 3.09
C PHE A 4 32.68 -0.06 3.10
N GLY A 5 32.96 -0.65 4.26
CA GLY A 5 33.74 -1.90 4.35
C GLY A 5 33.01 -3.25 4.30
N LYS A 6 31.67 -3.32 4.22
CA LYS A 6 30.96 -4.62 4.16
C LYS A 6 30.51 -4.94 2.74
N LYS A 7 30.99 -6.07 2.18
CA LYS A 7 30.48 -6.58 0.90
C LYS A 7 28.96 -6.72 0.99
N PRO A 8 28.20 -6.19 0.01
CA PRO A 8 26.74 -6.31 0.01
C PRO A 8 26.35 -7.79 0.00
N SER A 9 25.30 -8.13 0.74
CA SER A 9 24.78 -9.49 0.74
C SER A 9 24.31 -9.89 -0.67
N ARG A 10 24.30 -11.19 -0.99
CA ARG A 10 23.82 -11.69 -2.30
C ARG A 10 22.42 -11.16 -2.65
N LEU A 11 21.53 -11.08 -1.65
CA LEU A 11 20.19 -10.49 -1.82
C LEU A 11 20.27 -9.01 -2.25
N THR A 12 21.11 -8.22 -1.57
CA THR A 12 21.30 -6.81 -1.88
C THR A 12 21.82 -6.62 -3.31
N GLN A 13 22.76 -7.46 -3.76
CA GLN A 13 23.27 -7.41 -5.13
C GLN A 13 22.16 -7.68 -6.17
N ILE A 14 21.33 -8.69 -5.94
CA ILE A 14 20.21 -9.04 -6.82
C ILE A 14 19.18 -7.92 -6.87
N ILE A 15 18.83 -7.33 -5.72
CA ILE A 15 17.90 -6.19 -5.64
C ILE A 15 18.48 -4.98 -6.38
N ILE A 16 19.77 -4.68 -6.22
CA ILE A 16 20.42 -3.57 -6.95
C ILE A 16 20.38 -3.82 -8.45
N LEU A 17 20.71 -5.02 -8.92
CA LEU A 17 20.64 -5.37 -10.35
C LEU A 17 19.21 -5.22 -10.90
N GLY A 18 18.21 -5.74 -10.17
CA GLY A 18 16.80 -5.63 -10.55
C GLY A 18 16.28 -4.19 -10.53
N LEU A 19 16.75 -3.36 -9.60
CA LEU A 19 16.42 -1.92 -9.56
C LEU A 19 17.09 -1.18 -10.71
N THR A 20 18.37 -1.41 -10.98
CA THR A 20 19.10 -0.78 -12.10
C THR A 20 18.40 -1.06 -13.43
N LEU A 21 18.00 -2.31 -13.67
CA LEU A 21 17.20 -2.67 -14.85
C LEU A 21 15.93 -1.81 -14.95
N ARG A 22 15.17 -1.72 -13.86
CA ARG A 22 13.92 -0.93 -13.83
C ARG A 22 14.17 0.56 -14.07
N LEU A 23 15.19 1.13 -13.44
CA LEU A 23 15.55 2.55 -13.61
C LEU A 23 15.95 2.89 -15.05
N ILE A 24 16.60 1.97 -15.76
CA ILE A 24 16.90 2.15 -17.19
C ILE A 24 15.60 2.18 -18.01
N LEU A 25 14.68 1.26 -17.72
CA LEU A 25 13.41 1.14 -18.46
C LEU A 25 12.41 2.29 -18.17
N LEU A 26 12.49 2.91 -16.99
CA LEU A 26 11.56 3.95 -16.54
C LEU A 26 11.43 5.11 -17.53
N PHE A 27 12.50 5.48 -18.22
CA PHE A 27 12.53 6.69 -19.05
C PHE A 27 12.50 6.41 -20.56
N LEU A 28 12.37 5.14 -20.96
CA LEU A 28 12.35 4.77 -22.39
C LEU A 28 11.01 5.11 -23.05
N ASP A 29 9.93 4.59 -22.48
CA ASP A 29 8.58 4.79 -22.99
C ASP A 29 7.54 4.60 -21.88
N PHE A 30 6.25 4.78 -22.18
CA PHE A 30 5.16 4.55 -21.23
C PHE A 30 3.83 4.22 -21.92
N GLY A 31 3.01 3.44 -21.23
CA GLY A 31 1.66 3.10 -21.66
C GLY A 31 0.70 4.28 -21.56
N PHE A 32 -0.36 4.23 -22.35
CA PHE A 32 -1.30 5.34 -22.49
C PHE A 32 -1.95 5.79 -21.16
N ASP A 33 -2.19 4.85 -20.24
CA ASP A 33 -2.83 5.12 -18.94
C ASP A 33 -2.01 6.03 -18.02
N VAL A 34 -0.68 6.07 -18.18
CA VAL A 34 0.18 6.97 -17.39
C VAL A 34 -0.16 8.44 -17.67
N ASN A 35 -0.74 8.75 -18.84
CA ASN A 35 -1.25 10.09 -19.10
C ASN A 35 -2.39 10.47 -18.15
N ASN A 36 -3.31 9.55 -17.86
CA ASN A 36 -4.37 9.81 -16.88
C ASN A 36 -3.75 10.03 -15.49
N HIS A 37 -2.75 9.22 -15.10
CA HIS A 37 -2.07 9.40 -13.81
C HIS A 37 -1.48 10.82 -13.67
N ILE A 38 -0.86 11.33 -14.74
CA ILE A 38 -0.30 12.69 -14.80
C ILE A 38 -1.40 13.74 -14.61
N VAL A 39 -2.50 13.63 -15.38
CA VAL A 39 -3.60 14.59 -15.34
C VAL A 39 -4.26 14.59 -13.96
N TRP A 40 -4.56 13.42 -13.42
CA TRP A 40 -5.16 13.25 -12.10
C TRP A 40 -4.32 13.91 -11.01
N ALA A 41 -3.00 13.69 -11.01
CA ALA A 41 -2.11 14.33 -10.06
C ALA A 41 -2.06 15.86 -10.23
N LYS A 42 -1.92 16.33 -11.48
CA LYS A 42 -1.86 17.75 -11.83
C LYS A 42 -3.13 18.48 -11.39
N GLU A 43 -4.30 17.92 -11.67
CA GLU A 43 -5.59 18.51 -11.30
C GLU A 43 -5.87 18.42 -9.80
N ALA A 44 -5.50 17.33 -9.14
CA ALA A 44 -5.62 17.22 -7.69
C ALA A 44 -4.79 18.29 -6.97
N ILE A 45 -3.59 18.59 -7.48
CA ILE A 45 -2.74 19.67 -6.93
C ILE A 45 -3.32 21.05 -7.27
N LYS A 46 -3.84 21.25 -8.48
CA LYS A 46 -4.33 22.56 -8.94
C LYS A 46 -5.67 22.96 -8.32
N TYR A 47 -6.62 22.03 -8.21
CA TYR A 47 -8.01 22.28 -7.81
C TYR A 47 -8.39 21.63 -6.47
N GLY A 48 -7.47 20.88 -5.85
CA GLY A 48 -7.74 20.14 -4.62
C GLY A 48 -8.53 18.85 -4.83
N LEU A 49 -8.73 18.10 -3.74
CA LEU A 49 -9.44 16.82 -3.70
C LEU A 49 -10.98 16.89 -3.56
N PRO A 50 -11.62 17.96 -3.03
CA PRO A 50 -13.07 18.01 -2.94
C PRO A 50 -13.74 17.90 -4.32
N GLY A 51 -14.64 16.93 -4.48
CA GLY A 51 -15.31 16.68 -5.76
C GLY A 51 -14.41 16.05 -6.83
N PHE A 52 -13.23 15.53 -6.48
CA PHE A 52 -12.23 15.09 -7.47
C PHE A 52 -12.73 13.98 -8.41
N TYR A 53 -13.53 13.04 -7.89
CA TYR A 53 -14.06 11.92 -8.67
C TYR A 53 -15.26 12.32 -9.53
N GLU A 54 -15.94 13.40 -9.17
CA GLU A 54 -17.11 13.94 -9.85
C GLU A 54 -16.73 14.98 -10.92
N ARG A 55 -15.49 15.49 -10.90
CA ARG A 55 -15.00 16.48 -11.86
C ARG A 55 -14.46 15.80 -13.11
N ALA A 56 -15.05 16.16 -14.25
CA ALA A 56 -14.54 15.76 -15.56
C ALA A 56 -13.16 16.39 -15.80
N GLN A 57 -12.20 15.56 -16.21
CA GLN A 57 -10.84 16.00 -16.48
C GLN A 57 -10.78 16.91 -17.71
N VAL A 58 -9.91 17.92 -17.66
CA VAL A 58 -9.70 18.89 -18.74
C VAL A 58 -8.92 18.25 -19.89
N GLU A 59 -7.83 17.54 -19.56
CA GLU A 59 -7.05 16.76 -20.52
C GLU A 59 -7.54 15.30 -20.49
N ARG A 60 -8.28 14.89 -21.52
CA ARG A 60 -8.89 13.54 -21.58
C ARG A 60 -8.03 12.59 -22.39
N PHE A 61 -7.67 11.47 -21.75
CA PHE A 61 -6.99 10.36 -22.41
C PHE A 61 -7.92 9.14 -22.42
N THR A 62 -7.81 8.22 -21.45
CA THR A 62 -8.62 6.98 -21.44
C THR A 62 -9.97 7.17 -20.75
N THR A 63 -10.03 7.99 -19.68
CA THR A 63 -11.24 8.16 -18.89
C THR A 63 -11.57 9.63 -18.67
N THR A 64 -12.86 9.94 -18.63
CA THR A 64 -13.36 11.29 -18.35
C THR A 64 -13.27 11.63 -16.86
N TYR A 65 -13.46 10.62 -16.00
CA TYR A 65 -13.44 10.75 -14.54
C TYR A 65 -12.35 9.85 -13.96
N PRO A 66 -11.69 10.26 -12.86
CA PRO A 66 -10.80 9.38 -12.12
C PRO A 66 -11.56 8.13 -11.64
N ASN A 67 -10.95 6.96 -11.82
CA ASN A 67 -11.58 5.67 -11.45
C ASN A 67 -10.68 4.79 -10.56
N TYR A 68 -9.50 5.30 -10.17
CA TYR A 68 -8.58 4.60 -9.29
C TYR A 68 -8.85 4.93 -7.82
N PRO A 69 -8.58 4.00 -6.88
CA PRO A 69 -8.83 4.24 -5.46
C PRO A 69 -7.97 5.40 -4.92
N PRO A 70 -8.40 6.08 -3.84
CA PRO A 70 -7.73 7.27 -3.32
C PRO A 70 -6.23 7.08 -3.04
N LEU A 71 -5.82 5.89 -2.58
CA LEU A 71 -4.42 5.58 -2.35
C LEU A 71 -3.55 5.75 -3.61
N ALA A 72 -4.03 5.29 -4.76
CA ALA A 72 -3.31 5.45 -6.02
C ALA A 72 -3.19 6.93 -6.40
N ILE A 73 -4.27 7.70 -6.22
CA ILE A 73 -4.28 9.15 -6.46
C ILE A 73 -3.23 9.86 -5.58
N PHE A 74 -3.16 9.53 -4.29
CA PHE A 74 -2.13 10.08 -3.41
C PHE A 74 -0.70 9.74 -3.87
N LEU A 75 -0.46 8.52 -4.32
CA LEU A 75 0.84 8.12 -4.85
C LEU A 75 1.20 8.90 -6.12
N PHE A 76 0.22 9.15 -7.00
CA PHE A 76 0.42 9.97 -8.19
C PHE A 76 0.71 11.44 -7.85
N ILE A 77 0.01 12.02 -6.86
CA ILE A 77 0.28 13.37 -6.35
C ILE A 77 1.71 13.46 -5.82
N ILE A 78 2.16 12.48 -5.03
CA ILE A 78 3.52 12.43 -4.49
C ILE A 78 4.55 12.31 -5.63
N ALA A 79 4.33 11.40 -6.59
CA ALA A 79 5.23 11.20 -7.72
C ALA A 79 5.34 12.45 -8.60
N TYR A 80 4.22 13.11 -8.89
CA TYR A 80 4.17 14.35 -9.65
C TYR A 80 4.84 15.51 -8.89
N GLY A 81 4.57 15.63 -7.59
CA GLY A 81 5.23 16.61 -6.73
C GLY A 81 6.75 16.41 -6.67
N LEU A 82 7.21 15.16 -6.61
CA LEU A 82 8.63 14.82 -6.68
C LEU A 82 9.23 15.25 -8.02
N TYR A 83 8.57 14.96 -9.14
CA TYR A 83 9.01 15.45 -10.46
C TYR A 83 9.12 16.98 -10.47
N GLN A 84 8.09 17.70 -10.00
CA GLN A 84 8.12 19.16 -9.97
C GLN A 84 9.26 19.71 -9.10
N PHE A 85 9.53 19.07 -7.97
CA PHE A 85 10.64 19.42 -7.10
C PHE A 85 11.99 19.21 -7.81
N VAL A 86 12.22 18.03 -8.40
CA VAL A 86 13.46 17.72 -9.13
C VAL A 86 13.64 18.64 -10.33
N PHE A 87 12.59 18.89 -11.10
CA PHE A 87 12.61 19.81 -12.24
C PHE A 87 13.03 21.22 -11.81
N LYS A 88 12.36 21.78 -10.80
CA LYS A 88 12.66 23.13 -10.28
C LYS A 88 14.09 23.20 -9.71
N ALA A 89 14.53 22.18 -8.98
CA ALA A 89 15.88 22.13 -8.44
C ALA A 89 16.92 22.09 -9.57
N THR A 90 16.72 21.22 -10.55
CA THR A 90 17.61 21.09 -11.71
C THR A 90 17.69 22.39 -12.51
N TRP A 91 16.55 23.05 -12.74
CA TRP A 91 16.50 24.34 -13.41
C TRP A 91 17.29 25.42 -12.65
N ARG A 92 17.12 25.51 -11.32
CA ARG A 92 17.89 26.45 -10.49
C ARG A 92 19.39 26.20 -10.60
N VAL A 93 19.83 24.93 -10.52
CA VAL A 93 21.25 24.58 -10.63
C VAL A 93 21.79 24.91 -12.02
N ASN A 94 21.03 24.66 -13.09
CA ASN A 94 21.41 25.01 -14.46
C ASN A 94 21.66 26.51 -14.65
N LEU A 95 20.92 27.37 -13.92
CA LEU A 95 21.14 28.82 -13.96
C LEU A 95 22.34 29.28 -13.11
N TRP A 96 22.70 28.54 -12.06
CA TRP A 96 23.75 28.93 -11.12
C TRP A 96 25.13 28.38 -11.49
N LEU A 97 25.20 27.23 -12.15
CA LEU A 97 26.44 26.55 -12.51
C LEU A 97 26.65 26.60 -14.03
N PRO A 98 27.61 27.39 -14.55
CA PRO A 98 27.87 27.48 -15.99
C PRO A 98 28.27 26.16 -16.66
N LEU A 99 28.86 25.22 -15.91
CA LEU A 99 29.25 23.89 -16.39
C LEU A 99 28.15 22.82 -16.22
N PHE A 100 26.93 23.21 -15.83
CA PHE A 100 25.85 22.26 -15.65
C PHE A 100 25.42 21.65 -17.00
N PRO A 101 25.21 20.32 -17.09
CA PRO A 101 24.78 19.69 -18.33
C PRO A 101 23.33 20.05 -18.67
N SER A 102 23.11 21.12 -19.45
CA SER A 102 21.77 21.61 -19.83
C SER A 102 20.91 20.57 -20.57
N LYS A 103 21.52 19.52 -21.15
CA LYS A 103 20.80 18.36 -21.69
C LYS A 103 19.92 17.65 -20.66
N LEU A 104 20.27 17.70 -19.36
CA LEU A 104 19.44 17.14 -18.29
C LEU A 104 18.12 17.90 -18.12
N VAL A 105 18.15 19.23 -18.27
CA VAL A 105 16.94 20.04 -18.22
C VAL A 105 16.01 19.67 -19.38
N ILE A 106 16.56 19.66 -20.60
CA ILE A 106 15.82 19.29 -21.81
C ILE A 106 15.25 17.86 -21.69
N PHE A 107 15.99 16.94 -21.08
CA PHE A 107 15.48 15.60 -20.79
C PHE A 107 14.29 15.64 -19.83
N LEU A 108 14.38 16.38 -18.72
CA LEU A 108 13.29 16.45 -17.74
C LEU A 108 12.05 17.16 -18.30
N GLU A 109 12.19 18.08 -19.26
CA GLU A 109 11.05 18.70 -19.95
C GLU A 109 10.22 17.70 -20.78
N LYS A 110 10.83 16.58 -21.18
CA LYS A 110 10.13 15.56 -21.97
C LYS A 110 9.02 14.90 -21.16
N ARG A 111 7.90 14.62 -21.82
CA ARG A 111 6.78 13.89 -21.22
C ARG A 111 7.20 12.49 -20.73
N GLN A 112 8.14 11.84 -21.42
CA GLN A 112 8.73 10.55 -21.02
C GLN A 112 9.43 10.63 -19.66
N ALA A 113 10.12 11.75 -19.38
CA ALA A 113 10.77 11.94 -18.09
C ALA A 113 9.73 12.04 -16.98
N LEU A 114 8.72 12.91 -17.14
CA LEU A 114 7.58 13.00 -16.23
C LEU A 114 6.89 11.64 -16.02
N ALA A 115 6.59 10.91 -17.09
CA ALA A 115 6.00 9.58 -17.01
C ALA A 115 6.89 8.59 -16.23
N GLY A 116 8.22 8.67 -16.39
CA GLY A 116 9.17 7.89 -15.59
C GLY A 116 9.01 8.13 -14.09
N PHE A 117 8.81 9.38 -13.65
CA PHE A 117 8.53 9.68 -12.24
C PHE A 117 7.20 9.09 -11.78
N MET A 118 6.15 9.14 -12.62
CA MET A 118 4.84 8.58 -12.29
C MET A 118 4.86 7.06 -12.08
N LYS A 119 5.86 6.37 -12.65
CA LYS A 119 6.05 4.91 -12.52
C LYS A 119 6.87 4.51 -11.28
N LEU A 120 7.52 5.46 -10.60
CA LEU A 120 8.32 5.20 -9.39
C LEU A 120 7.55 4.47 -8.27
N PRO A 121 6.27 4.80 -7.98
CA PRO A 121 5.50 4.05 -6.99
C PRO A 121 5.41 2.56 -7.32
N ALA A 122 5.11 2.19 -8.57
CA ALA A 122 5.01 0.79 -8.99
C ALA A 122 6.37 0.06 -8.83
N VAL A 123 7.48 0.71 -9.19
CA VAL A 123 8.84 0.17 -9.00
C VAL A 123 9.17 -0.02 -7.51
N PHE A 124 8.77 0.92 -6.65
CA PHE A 124 8.95 0.78 -5.21
C PHE A 124 8.19 -0.44 -4.67
N PHE A 125 6.92 -0.62 -5.08
CA PHE A 125 6.12 -1.75 -4.64
C PHE A 125 6.59 -3.09 -5.21
N ASP A 126 7.17 -3.14 -6.40
CA ASP A 126 7.88 -4.33 -6.92
C ASP A 126 8.99 -4.78 -5.96
N LEU A 127 9.83 -3.84 -5.52
CA LEU A 127 10.94 -4.15 -4.62
C LEU A 127 10.43 -4.52 -3.22
N ALA A 128 9.41 -3.83 -2.72
CA ALA A 128 8.77 -4.16 -1.45
C ALA A 128 8.18 -5.59 -1.47
N LEU A 129 7.56 -5.97 -2.59
CA LEU A 129 7.01 -7.31 -2.82
C LEU A 129 8.11 -8.38 -2.74
N VAL A 130 9.23 -8.13 -3.39
CA VAL A 130 10.39 -9.03 -3.39
C VAL A 130 10.94 -9.24 -1.98
N VAL A 131 11.07 -8.15 -1.20
CA VAL A 131 11.51 -8.24 0.20
C VAL A 131 10.53 -9.03 1.06
N LEU A 132 9.22 -8.84 0.84
CA LEU A 132 8.17 -9.56 1.55
C LEU A 132 8.23 -11.07 1.26
N ILE A 133 8.37 -11.46 -0.01
CA ILE A 133 8.45 -12.86 -0.44
C ILE A 133 9.72 -13.52 0.09
N TYR A 134 10.85 -12.81 0.03
CA TYR A 134 12.10 -13.29 0.63
C TYR A 134 11.91 -13.63 2.12
N ARG A 135 11.29 -12.72 2.88
CA ARG A 135 11.00 -12.92 4.30
C ARG A 135 10.07 -14.11 4.52
N TRP A 136 9.00 -14.22 3.73
CA TRP A 136 8.03 -15.31 3.86
C TRP A 136 8.67 -16.68 3.62
N ILE A 137 9.49 -16.85 2.58
CA ILE A 137 10.13 -18.16 2.29
C ILE A 137 11.17 -18.53 3.36
N ARG A 138 11.95 -17.55 3.83
CA ARG A 138 12.95 -17.76 4.89
C ARG A 138 12.35 -18.23 6.21
N MET A 139 11.03 -18.07 6.39
CA MET A 139 10.33 -18.54 7.58
C MET A 139 9.90 -20.01 7.49
N LYS A 140 9.58 -20.53 6.29
CA LYS A 140 9.09 -21.91 6.12
C LYS A 140 10.20 -22.94 5.88
N LYS A 141 11.39 -22.51 5.45
CA LYS A 141 12.53 -23.41 5.17
C LYS A 141 13.59 -23.33 6.26
N ASP A 142 14.34 -24.43 6.38
CA ASP A 142 15.56 -24.53 7.16
C ASP A 142 16.43 -23.27 6.99
N LYS A 143 16.87 -22.67 8.10
CA LYS A 143 17.59 -21.38 8.14
C LYS A 143 18.85 -21.40 7.27
N ASN A 144 19.37 -22.59 6.98
CA ASN A 144 20.58 -22.81 6.17
C ASN A 144 20.32 -22.79 4.65
N ASN A 145 19.10 -22.98 4.17
CA ASN A 145 18.80 -22.93 2.74
C ASN A 145 18.55 -21.49 2.26
N ILE A 146 19.61 -20.85 1.77
CA ILE A 146 19.53 -19.50 1.18
C ILE A 146 19.16 -19.52 -0.30
N PHE A 147 19.36 -20.65 -1.00
CA PHE A 147 19.17 -20.75 -2.44
C PHE A 147 17.70 -20.60 -2.84
N GLY A 148 16.78 -21.28 -2.15
CA GLY A 148 15.34 -21.21 -2.47
C GLY A 148 14.76 -19.78 -2.43
N PRO A 149 14.94 -19.02 -1.33
CA PRO A 149 14.51 -17.63 -1.24
C PRO A 149 15.15 -16.73 -2.30
N LEU A 150 16.46 -16.90 -2.57
CA LEU A 150 17.16 -16.09 -3.59
C LEU A 150 16.64 -16.40 -4.99
N ALA A 151 16.40 -17.67 -5.32
CA ALA A 151 15.84 -18.07 -6.61
C ALA A 151 14.45 -17.45 -6.82
N ALA A 152 13.55 -17.53 -5.84
CA ALA A 152 12.21 -16.95 -5.93
C ALA A 152 12.26 -15.41 -6.14
N VAL A 153 13.13 -14.72 -5.40
CA VAL A 153 13.37 -13.28 -5.56
C VAL A 153 13.88 -12.95 -6.96
N SER A 154 14.86 -13.70 -7.46
CA SER A 154 15.41 -13.51 -8.81
C SER A 154 14.34 -13.73 -9.88
N PHE A 155 13.50 -14.76 -9.74
CA PHE A 155 12.42 -15.02 -10.69
C PHE A 155 11.48 -13.83 -10.81
N ILE A 156 11.13 -13.16 -9.71
CA ILE A 156 10.23 -12.00 -9.76
C ILE A 156 10.94 -10.75 -10.29
N LEU A 157 12.15 -10.48 -9.81
CA LEU A 157 12.90 -9.30 -10.23
C LEU A 157 13.23 -9.29 -11.72
N PHE A 158 13.52 -10.46 -12.29
CA PHE A 158 13.89 -10.62 -13.69
C PHE A 158 12.79 -11.24 -14.56
N ASN A 159 11.56 -11.35 -14.05
CA ASN A 159 10.42 -11.73 -14.89
C ASN A 159 10.11 -10.60 -15.87
N PRO A 160 10.16 -10.85 -17.20
CA PRO A 160 9.91 -9.83 -18.21
C PRO A 160 8.54 -9.19 -18.10
N GLY A 161 7.49 -9.96 -17.81
CA GLY A 161 6.15 -9.42 -17.62
C GLY A 161 6.08 -8.45 -16.44
N PHE A 162 6.83 -8.72 -15.37
CA PHE A 162 6.77 -7.91 -14.14
C PHE A 162 7.45 -6.55 -14.33
N PHE A 163 8.72 -6.53 -14.78
CA PHE A 163 9.43 -5.27 -15.01
C PHE A 163 8.93 -4.52 -16.23
N TYR A 164 8.41 -5.21 -17.25
CA TYR A 164 7.76 -4.55 -18.38
C TYR A 164 6.53 -3.80 -17.89
N ASN A 165 5.67 -4.45 -17.10
CA ASN A 165 4.42 -3.85 -16.69
C ASN A 165 4.62 -2.64 -15.76
N SER A 166 5.47 -2.77 -14.74
CA SER A 166 5.69 -1.70 -13.77
C SER A 166 6.60 -0.58 -14.30
N SER A 167 7.71 -0.93 -14.96
CA SER A 167 8.80 0.02 -15.23
C SER A 167 8.78 0.56 -16.65
N TYR A 168 8.49 -0.28 -17.65
CA TYR A 168 8.37 0.15 -19.04
C TYR A 168 6.97 0.74 -19.28
N PHE A 169 5.92 -0.06 -19.12
CA PHE A 169 4.54 0.29 -19.45
C PHE A 169 3.88 1.22 -18.42
N GLY A 170 4.13 1.02 -17.13
CA GLY A 170 3.73 1.95 -16.07
C GLY A 170 2.36 1.68 -15.44
N GLN A 171 1.89 0.43 -15.48
CA GLN A 171 0.74 0.03 -14.68
C GLN A 171 1.14 -0.18 -13.21
N ILE A 172 0.14 -0.25 -12.34
CA ILE A 172 0.30 -0.17 -10.88
C ILE A 172 -0.13 -1.44 -10.13
N GLU A 173 -0.30 -2.58 -10.80
CA GLU A 173 -0.80 -3.84 -10.21
C GLU A 173 0.09 -4.35 -9.08
N SER A 174 1.37 -3.97 -9.07
CA SER A 174 2.30 -4.31 -7.99
C SER A 174 1.87 -3.72 -6.64
N ILE A 175 1.15 -2.60 -6.64
CA ILE A 175 0.65 -1.93 -5.44
C ILE A 175 -0.43 -2.78 -4.73
N PRO A 176 -1.60 -3.08 -5.33
CA PRO A 176 -2.59 -3.93 -4.68
C PRO A 176 -2.04 -5.34 -4.41
N LEU A 177 -1.22 -5.90 -5.30
CA LEU A 177 -0.61 -7.21 -5.09
C LEU A 177 0.26 -7.24 -3.82
N PHE A 178 1.03 -6.18 -3.56
CA PHE A 178 1.80 -6.04 -2.33
C PHE A 178 0.91 -6.04 -1.09
N PHE A 179 -0.17 -5.25 -1.07
CA PHE A 179 -1.05 -5.20 0.09
C PHE A 179 -1.82 -6.51 0.33
N ILE A 180 -2.19 -7.23 -0.74
CA ILE A 180 -2.78 -8.58 -0.64
C ILE A 180 -1.78 -9.57 -0.06
N LEU A 181 -0.55 -9.61 -0.57
CA LEU A 181 0.46 -10.52 -0.02
C LEU A 181 0.89 -10.12 1.39
N LEU A 182 0.91 -8.83 1.71
CA LEU A 182 1.19 -8.34 3.06
C LEU A 182 0.08 -8.75 4.04
N SER A 183 -1.19 -8.65 3.65
CA SER A 183 -2.31 -9.07 4.50
C SER A 183 -2.23 -10.57 4.79
N LEU A 184 -1.95 -11.40 3.77
CA LEU A 184 -1.73 -12.84 3.95
C LEU A 184 -0.51 -13.12 4.82
N TYR A 185 0.60 -12.42 4.59
CA TYR A 185 1.80 -12.55 5.42
C TYR A 185 1.49 -12.25 6.90
N LEU A 186 0.77 -11.17 7.18
CA LEU A 186 0.39 -10.79 8.55
C LEU A 186 -0.61 -11.76 9.18
N LEU A 187 -1.53 -12.31 8.38
CA LEU A 187 -2.48 -13.35 8.81
C LEU A 187 -1.75 -14.58 9.34
N PHE A 188 -0.69 -15.01 8.65
CA PHE A 188 0.04 -16.23 8.99
C PHE A 188 1.24 -16.02 9.93
N PHE A 189 1.76 -14.80 10.08
CA PHE A 189 3.09 -14.61 10.69
C PHE A 189 3.15 -13.77 11.96
N SER A 190 2.04 -13.24 12.44
CA SER A 190 2.08 -12.61 13.74
C SER A 190 1.75 -13.65 14.83
N LYS A 191 2.62 -13.76 15.84
CA LYS A 191 2.19 -14.11 17.21
C LYS A 191 1.07 -13.16 17.72
N MET A 192 0.62 -12.19 16.91
CA MET A 192 -0.58 -11.35 17.10
C MET A 192 -1.85 -11.99 16.50
N HIS A 193 -2.02 -13.31 16.61
CA HIS A 193 -3.32 -13.95 16.30
C HIS A 193 -4.48 -13.36 17.13
N GLU A 194 -4.18 -12.59 18.18
CA GLU A 194 -5.13 -11.91 19.04
C GLU A 194 -5.65 -10.57 18.48
N ARG A 195 -5.12 -10.06 17.36
CA ARG A 195 -5.43 -8.71 16.84
C ARG A 195 -6.22 -8.68 15.53
N HIS A 196 -6.77 -9.81 15.08
CA HIS A 196 -7.60 -9.84 13.87
C HIS A 196 -8.82 -8.91 13.97
N LEU A 197 -9.34 -8.70 15.19
CA LEU A 197 -10.41 -7.75 15.44
C LEU A 197 -10.02 -6.31 15.07
N GLN A 198 -8.75 -5.93 15.25
CA GLN A 198 -8.24 -4.59 14.91
C GLN A 198 -8.42 -4.27 13.44
N GLN A 199 -8.26 -5.27 12.56
CA GLN A 199 -8.35 -5.08 11.12
C GLN A 199 -9.80 -4.80 10.68
N ALA A 200 -10.79 -5.31 11.43
CA ALA A 200 -12.20 -5.08 11.15
C ALA A 200 -12.68 -3.68 11.57
N LEU A 201 -12.06 -3.06 12.58
CA LEU A 201 -12.49 -1.78 13.16
C LEU A 201 -12.55 -0.61 12.15
N PRO A 202 -11.54 -0.38 11.29
CA PRO A 202 -11.60 0.70 10.28
C PRO A 202 -12.78 0.53 9.32
N PHE A 203 -13.05 -0.69 8.86
CA PHE A 203 -14.17 -0.96 7.97
C PHE A 203 -15.51 -0.73 8.68
N LEU A 204 -15.63 -1.18 9.93
CA LEU A 204 -16.84 -1.02 10.73
C LEU A 204 -17.11 0.45 11.08
N LEU A 205 -16.06 1.26 11.27
CA LEU A 205 -16.18 2.71 11.43
C LEU A 205 -16.75 3.37 10.17
N VAL A 206 -16.19 3.06 9.00
CA VAL A 206 -16.67 3.63 7.72
C VAL A 206 -18.14 3.26 7.48
N VAL A 207 -18.50 2.00 7.72
CA VAL A 207 -19.90 1.53 7.62
C VAL A 207 -20.79 2.24 8.65
N GLY A 208 -20.33 2.40 9.89
CA GLY A 208 -21.05 3.11 10.96
C GLY A 208 -21.27 4.60 10.67
N LEU A 209 -20.31 5.27 10.03
CA LEU A 209 -20.46 6.66 9.61
C LEU A 209 -21.52 6.81 8.51
N LYS A 210 -21.69 5.79 7.66
CA LYS A 210 -22.74 5.75 6.63
C LYS A 210 -24.10 5.39 7.22
N ASP A 211 -24.16 4.41 8.12
CA ASP A 211 -25.36 4.03 8.84
C ASP A 211 -25.07 3.90 10.34
N LYS A 212 -25.65 4.85 11.10
CA LYS A 212 -25.47 5.00 12.55
C LYS A 212 -25.83 3.73 13.34
N LYS A 213 -26.64 2.83 12.78
CA LYS A 213 -26.97 1.54 13.37
C LYS A 213 -25.71 0.70 13.66
N PHE A 214 -24.73 0.73 12.78
CA PHE A 214 -23.49 -0.06 12.92
C PHE A 214 -22.45 0.58 13.86
N LEU A 215 -22.60 1.86 14.24
CA LEU A 215 -21.70 2.50 15.21
C LEU A 215 -21.70 1.79 16.57
N LYS A 216 -22.85 1.24 17.00
CA LYS A 216 -22.93 0.48 18.25
C LYS A 216 -22.00 -0.73 18.23
N ALA A 217 -21.96 -1.45 17.11
CA ALA A 217 -21.05 -2.57 16.93
C ALA A 217 -19.59 -2.12 16.85
N PHE A 218 -19.30 -0.94 16.28
CA PHE A 218 -17.94 -0.37 16.27
C PHE A 218 -17.44 -0.08 17.68
N PHE A 219 -18.22 0.60 18.51
CA PHE A 219 -17.84 0.88 19.89
C PHE A 219 -17.69 -0.40 20.71
N TYR A 220 -18.60 -1.37 20.53
CA TYR A 220 -18.52 -2.67 21.18
C TYR A 220 -17.21 -3.40 20.84
N PHE A 221 -16.92 -3.59 19.55
CA PHE A 221 -15.70 -4.30 19.15
C PHE A 221 -14.42 -3.53 19.47
N SER A 222 -14.47 -2.19 19.50
CA SER A 222 -13.35 -1.38 19.97
C SER A 222 -13.07 -1.63 21.45
N LEU A 223 -14.11 -1.66 22.29
CA LEU A 223 -14.01 -1.95 23.72
C LEU A 223 -13.51 -3.38 23.96
N VAL A 224 -14.08 -4.37 23.27
CA VAL A 224 -13.62 -5.76 23.34
C VAL A 224 -12.17 -5.89 22.90
N TYR A 225 -11.76 -5.16 21.87
CA TYR A 225 -10.36 -5.13 21.43
C TYR A 225 -9.43 -4.59 22.52
N PHE A 226 -9.81 -3.51 23.21
CA PHE A 226 -9.05 -2.98 24.34
C PHE A 226 -8.97 -3.98 25.51
N ILE A 227 -10.10 -4.63 25.87
CA ILE A 227 -10.12 -5.67 26.90
C ILE A 227 -9.20 -6.83 26.50
N ASN A 228 -9.25 -7.26 25.24
CA ASN A 228 -8.41 -8.33 24.74
C ASN A 228 -6.92 -7.94 24.74
N ILE A 229 -6.57 -6.68 24.47
CA ILE A 229 -5.20 -6.21 24.66
C ILE A 229 -4.79 -6.30 26.13
N TYR A 230 -5.64 -5.83 27.05
CA TYR A 230 -5.33 -5.82 28.48
C TYR A 230 -5.25 -7.25 29.06
N HIS A 231 -6.07 -8.18 28.59
CA HIS A 231 -6.01 -9.61 28.91
C HIS A 231 -4.63 -10.20 28.61
N ASN A 232 -4.07 -9.87 27.43
CA ASN A 232 -2.81 -10.42 26.95
C ASN A 232 -1.57 -9.62 27.41
N TRP A 233 -1.74 -8.32 27.68
CA TRP A 233 -0.68 -7.43 28.14
C TRP A 233 -1.22 -6.44 29.20
N PRO A 234 -1.31 -6.85 30.48
CA PRO A 234 -1.85 -6.00 31.54
C PRO A 234 -0.85 -4.92 31.95
N VAL A 235 -0.91 -3.75 31.30
CA VAL A 235 -0.15 -2.54 31.67
C VAL A 235 -1.08 -1.32 31.63
N PRO A 236 -1.18 -0.54 32.73
CA PRO A 236 -0.54 -0.72 34.04
C PRO A 236 -1.08 -1.96 34.78
N LYS A 237 -0.23 -2.59 35.60
CA LYS A 237 -0.61 -3.79 36.35
C LYS A 237 -1.53 -3.43 37.51
N ILE A 238 -2.83 -3.61 37.31
CA ILE A 238 -3.84 -3.45 38.36
C ILE A 238 -4.42 -4.84 38.65
N ILE A 239 -4.06 -5.40 39.81
CA ILE A 239 -4.35 -6.80 40.21
C ILE A 239 -5.84 -7.15 40.09
N PHE A 240 -6.71 -6.23 40.53
CA PHE A 240 -8.16 -6.43 40.43
C PHE A 240 -8.64 -6.55 38.97
N LEU A 241 -8.18 -5.66 38.10
CA LEU A 241 -8.54 -5.66 36.68
C LEU A 241 -7.97 -6.89 35.95
N GLU A 242 -6.75 -7.29 36.28
CA GLU A 242 -6.12 -8.48 35.73
C GLU A 242 -6.93 -9.75 36.09
N ASN A 243 -7.26 -9.93 37.37
CA ASN A 243 -8.07 -11.06 37.82
C ASN A 243 -9.49 -11.05 37.23
N PHE A 244 -10.08 -9.86 37.06
CA PHE A 244 -11.40 -9.72 36.46
C PHE A 244 -11.39 -10.10 34.98
N VAL A 245 -10.47 -9.53 34.19
CA VAL A 245 -10.39 -9.78 32.75
C VAL A 245 -9.96 -11.22 32.44
N ASN A 246 -9.13 -11.83 33.28
CA ASN A 246 -8.69 -13.22 33.14
C ASN A 246 -9.70 -14.24 33.70
N SER A 247 -10.79 -13.79 34.31
CA SER A 247 -11.83 -14.69 34.83
C SER A 247 -12.49 -15.47 33.69
N PRO A 248 -12.58 -16.81 33.76
CA PRO A 248 -13.22 -17.62 32.72
C PRO A 248 -14.66 -17.19 32.43
N MET A 249 -15.38 -16.70 33.44
CA MET A 249 -16.75 -16.20 33.30
C MET A 249 -16.79 -14.93 32.42
N VAL A 250 -15.85 -14.01 32.61
CA VAL A 250 -15.75 -12.77 31.83
C VAL A 250 -15.34 -13.08 30.40
N VAL A 251 -14.33 -13.94 30.21
CA VAL A 251 -13.87 -14.36 28.88
C VAL A 251 -15.02 -15.02 28.10
N ASN A 252 -15.71 -16.00 28.69
CA ASN A 252 -16.83 -16.67 28.04
C ASN A 252 -18.01 -15.71 27.76
N GLY A 253 -18.29 -14.78 28.69
CA GLY A 253 -19.29 -13.74 28.49
C GLY A 253 -18.98 -12.85 27.29
N VAL A 254 -17.73 -12.36 27.18
CA VAL A 254 -17.27 -11.55 26.04
C VAL A 254 -17.36 -12.34 24.72
N ILE A 255 -17.02 -13.63 24.71
CA ILE A 255 -17.14 -14.50 23.53
C ILE A 255 -18.62 -14.60 23.10
N ILE A 256 -19.52 -14.94 24.01
CA ILE A 256 -20.95 -15.10 23.72
C ILE A 256 -21.55 -13.79 23.18
N VAL A 257 -21.30 -12.66 23.84
CA VAL A 257 -21.81 -11.37 23.38
C VAL A 257 -21.22 -11.01 22.01
N SER A 258 -19.94 -11.31 21.77
CA SER A 258 -19.31 -11.05 20.47
C SER A 258 -19.93 -11.87 19.35
N LEU A 259 -20.28 -13.13 19.61
CA LEU A 259 -20.98 -13.99 18.65
C LEU A 259 -22.40 -13.49 18.37
N ILE A 260 -23.11 -12.98 19.38
CA ILE A 260 -24.44 -12.37 19.22
C ILE A 260 -24.34 -11.12 18.34
N VAL A 261 -23.40 -10.20 18.64
CA VAL A 261 -23.20 -8.98 17.86
C VAL A 261 -22.77 -9.29 16.42
N TYR A 262 -21.91 -10.28 16.23
CA TYR A 262 -21.52 -10.76 14.89
C TYR A 262 -22.71 -11.32 14.12
N SER A 263 -23.50 -12.19 14.75
CA SER A 263 -24.70 -12.77 14.13
C SER A 263 -25.72 -11.70 13.76
N TRP A 264 -25.87 -10.68 14.60
CA TRP A 264 -26.68 -9.51 14.32
C TRP A 264 -26.16 -8.70 13.12
N LEU A 265 -24.85 -8.47 13.01
CA LEU A 265 -24.26 -7.81 11.84
C LEU A 265 -24.54 -8.58 10.54
N VAL A 266 -24.35 -9.90 10.56
CA VAL A 266 -24.62 -10.78 9.42
C VAL A 266 -26.10 -10.76 9.03
N ALA A 267 -27.01 -10.86 10.00
CA ALA A 267 -28.44 -10.80 9.74
C ALA A 267 -28.86 -9.48 9.08
N ASN A 268 -28.30 -8.35 9.53
CA ASN A 268 -28.58 -7.05 8.94
C ASN A 268 -28.00 -6.90 7.53
N TYR A 269 -26.81 -7.43 7.28
CA TYR A 269 -26.24 -7.48 5.93
C TYR A 269 -27.16 -8.23 4.94
N TYR A 270 -27.71 -9.39 5.35
CA TYR A 270 -28.65 -10.12 4.51
C TYR A 270 -30.02 -9.45 4.39
N ALA A 271 -30.48 -8.75 5.42
CA ALA A 271 -31.74 -7.99 5.37
C ALA A 271 -31.64 -6.81 4.39
N ASP A 272 -30.54 -6.04 4.44
CA ASP A 272 -30.31 -4.90 3.54
C ASP A 272 -30.12 -5.35 2.08
N LYS A 273 -29.55 -6.54 1.86
CA LYS A 273 -29.44 -7.13 0.51
C LYS A 273 -30.81 -7.49 -0.09
N LYS A 274 -31.80 -7.86 0.74
CA LYS A 274 -33.16 -8.18 0.26
C LYS A 274 -33.98 -6.96 -0.09
N THR A 275 -33.70 -5.81 0.52
CA THR A 275 -34.44 -4.55 0.30
C THR A 275 -33.82 -3.66 -0.77
N SER A 276 -32.57 -3.91 -1.14
CA SER A 276 -31.90 -3.23 -2.25
C SER A 276 -32.41 -3.79 -3.59
N PRO A 277 -32.97 -2.98 -4.51
CA PRO A 277 -33.31 -3.48 -5.83
C PRO A 277 -32.05 -4.03 -6.49
N SER A 278 -32.16 -5.24 -7.04
CA SER A 278 -31.12 -5.79 -7.90
C SER A 278 -30.91 -4.83 -9.06
N PHE A 279 -29.84 -4.05 -9.03
CA PHE A 279 -29.35 -3.37 -10.21
C PHE A 279 -28.89 -4.47 -11.18
N CYS A 280 -29.80 -4.87 -12.06
CA CYS A 280 -29.48 -5.38 -13.38
C CYS A 280 -29.09 -4.20 -14.29
#